data_AF-K5UYW3-F1
#
_entry.id   AF-K5UYW3-F1
#
_cell.length_a   1.000
_cell.length_b   1.000
_cell.length_c   1.000
_cell.angle_alpha   90.00
_cell.angle_beta   90.00
_cell.angle_gamma   90.00
#
_symmetry.space_group_name_H-M   'P 1'
#
loop_
_entity.id
_entity.type
_entity.pdbx_description
1 polymer ?
#
loop_
_entity_poly.entity_id
_entity_poly.type
_entity_poly.pdbx_seq_one_letter_code
_entity_poly.pdbx_strand_id
1 'polypeptide(L)'
;MPKDIRFLQRAHMVLAFLVHFYVHSTPTVDNATTILIPRSIAMPFAAVSDALDMPPVMTFADVVLWNWELIRPDEPLSVGNIRYVNLLSGNETERAFYALSGEIELKGVEMLQTIESFMTLPSTADVAAINSISRNLSNLKTTIDELTSIFQSCRDSVDPQAFYWHCRPWWNGSPPAGASKPQWVYEGVSSSKTQNVAGPSAGQSSVMHALDIFLDIDHKLAQKRQPAPSEANKKVAATNFMERMRLYMPGFHREYLQYLSASPRSVRDVALRHPSLREPYNAAVAALKRLRDVHIRIVTLYVVTQSHRAPPPDIQMRERDGGVARGTGGNEASNLLKHGRDATNRAMLRD
;
A
#
# COMPACT_ATOMS: atom_id res chain seq x y z
N MET A 1 5.65 31.04 3.49
CA MET A 1 6.24 30.27 4.60
C MET A 1 6.63 28.91 4.07
N PRO A 2 7.85 28.40 4.31
CA PRO A 2 8.07 26.97 4.19
C PRO A 2 7.21 26.34 5.29
N LYS A 3 6.01 25.86 4.93
CA LYS A 3 5.10 25.24 5.89
C LYS A 3 5.80 23.97 6.38
N ASP A 4 6.01 23.85 7.69
CA ASP A 4 6.52 22.60 8.27
C ASP A 4 5.72 21.43 7.67
N ILE A 5 6.44 20.49 7.05
CA ILE A 5 5.86 19.35 6.36
C ILE A 5 4.89 18.59 7.26
N ARG A 6 5.14 18.56 8.58
CA ARG A 6 4.28 17.90 9.57
C ARG A 6 2.90 18.57 9.66
N PHE A 7 2.83 19.89 9.56
CA PHE A 7 1.54 20.60 9.51
C PHE A 7 0.79 20.30 8.21
N LEU A 8 1.50 20.21 7.07
CA LEU A 8 0.88 19.82 5.80
C LEU A 8 0.35 18.38 5.85
N GLN A 9 1.13 17.43 6.35
CA GLN A 9 0.73 16.03 6.53
C GLN A 9 -0.51 15.91 7.41
N ARG A 10 -0.51 16.59 8.56
CA ARG A 10 -1.68 16.62 9.46
C ARG A 10 -2.89 17.26 8.78
N ALA A 11 -2.70 18.36 8.05
CA ALA A 11 -3.79 19.02 7.32
C ALA A 11 -4.37 18.11 6.22
N HIS A 12 -3.52 17.40 5.46
CA HIS A 12 -3.95 16.45 4.44
C HIS A 12 -4.79 15.32 5.07
N MET A 13 -4.28 14.73 6.17
CA MET A 13 -4.99 13.70 6.91
C MET A 13 -6.36 14.17 7.39
N VAL A 14 -6.46 15.35 8.01
CA VAL A 14 -7.74 15.89 8.50
C VAL A 14 -8.72 16.14 7.35
N LEU A 15 -8.26 16.77 6.27
CA LEU A 15 -9.11 17.09 5.12
C LEU A 15 -9.57 15.83 4.38
N ALA A 16 -8.71 14.82 4.26
CA ALA A 16 -9.05 13.51 3.70
C ALA A 16 -10.17 12.83 4.50
N PHE A 17 -10.05 12.81 5.84
CA PHE A 17 -11.10 12.27 6.71
C PHE A 17 -12.40 13.05 6.58
N LEU A 18 -12.36 14.39 6.56
CA LEU A 18 -13.57 15.22 6.39
C LEU A 18 -14.25 14.97 5.05
N VAL A 19 -13.50 14.89 3.95
CA VAL A 19 -14.07 14.62 2.62
C VAL A 19 -14.69 13.24 2.55
N HIS A 20 -14.00 12.20 3.01
CA HIS A 20 -14.55 10.84 3.03
C HIS A 20 -15.77 10.74 3.94
N PHE A 21 -15.72 11.31 5.14
CA PHE A 21 -16.85 11.34 6.05
C PHE A 21 -18.07 12.06 5.43
N TYR A 22 -17.85 13.22 4.81
CA TYR A 22 -18.89 13.98 4.11
C TYR A 22 -19.53 13.15 3.00
N VAL A 23 -18.73 12.61 2.08
CA VAL A 23 -19.24 11.84 0.94
C VAL A 23 -20.01 10.61 1.39
N HIS A 24 -19.43 9.81 2.29
CA HIS A 24 -20.02 8.52 2.69
C HIS A 24 -21.20 8.68 3.66
N SER A 25 -21.33 9.83 4.32
CA SER A 25 -22.49 10.15 5.18
C SER A 25 -23.56 10.97 4.48
N THR A 26 -23.30 11.46 3.25
CA THR A 26 -24.29 12.20 2.48
C THR A 26 -25.39 11.26 2.02
N PRO A 27 -26.67 11.55 2.33
CA PRO A 27 -27.78 10.72 1.86
C PRO A 27 -27.76 10.61 0.34
N THR A 28 -27.84 9.39 -0.17
CA THR A 28 -27.94 9.17 -1.62
C THR A 28 -29.30 9.64 -2.10
N VAL A 29 -29.30 10.63 -2.99
CA VAL A 29 -30.50 11.05 -3.72
C VAL A 29 -30.69 10.12 -4.92
N ASP A 30 -31.91 9.66 -5.15
CA ASP A 30 -32.22 8.77 -6.27
C ASP A 30 -31.78 9.41 -7.61
N ASN A 31 -31.08 8.64 -8.45
CA ASN A 31 -30.50 9.07 -9.73
C ASN A 31 -29.38 10.13 -9.66
N ALA A 32 -28.81 10.42 -8.49
CA ALA A 32 -27.64 11.29 -8.42
C ALA A 32 -26.44 10.64 -9.14
N THR A 33 -25.91 11.33 -10.14
CA THR A 33 -24.71 10.89 -10.88
C THR A 33 -23.41 11.46 -10.28
N THR A 34 -23.53 12.47 -9.41
CA THR A 34 -22.39 13.14 -8.77
C THR A 34 -22.68 13.50 -7.31
N ILE A 35 -21.60 13.59 -6.52
CA ILE A 35 -21.61 14.19 -5.17
C ILE A 35 -20.70 15.41 -5.22
N LEU A 36 -21.26 16.58 -4.90
CA LEU A 36 -20.51 17.84 -4.83
C LEU A 36 -19.85 17.98 -3.46
N ILE A 37 -18.53 17.96 -3.43
CA ILE A 37 -17.70 18.24 -2.26
C ILE A 37 -17.56 19.77 -2.13
N PRO A 38 -18.03 20.38 -1.02
CA PRO A 38 -18.10 21.83 -0.87
C PRO A 38 -16.74 22.52 -0.99
N ARG A 39 -16.75 23.73 -1.57
CA ARG A 39 -15.54 24.55 -1.78
C ARG A 39 -14.70 24.74 -0.51
N SER A 40 -15.36 24.87 0.64
CA SER A 40 -14.74 25.09 1.94
C SER A 40 -13.79 23.97 2.39
N ILE A 41 -13.98 22.75 1.89
CA ILE A 41 -13.07 21.61 2.14
C ILE A 41 -12.31 21.19 0.87
N ALA A 42 -12.92 21.32 -0.32
CA ALA A 42 -12.32 20.91 -1.58
C ALA A 42 -11.06 21.74 -1.94
N MET A 43 -11.16 23.07 -1.88
CA MET A 43 -10.04 23.95 -2.24
C MET A 43 -8.83 23.82 -1.29
N PRO A 44 -8.98 23.86 0.05
CA PRO A 44 -7.83 23.66 0.92
C PRO A 44 -7.24 22.26 0.78
N PHE A 45 -8.06 21.23 0.54
CA PHE A 45 -7.55 19.88 0.34
C PHE A 45 -6.70 19.80 -0.91
N ALA A 46 -7.18 20.33 -2.05
CA ALA A 46 -6.39 20.40 -3.27
C ALA A 46 -5.08 21.18 -3.08
N ALA A 47 -5.12 22.33 -2.39
CA ALA A 47 -3.93 23.15 -2.17
C ALA A 47 -2.87 22.46 -1.27
N VAL A 48 -3.31 21.72 -0.24
CA VAL A 48 -2.40 20.93 0.61
C VAL A 48 -1.86 19.72 -0.15
N SER A 49 -2.70 19.06 -0.95
CA SER A 49 -2.33 17.92 -1.77
C SER A 49 -1.25 18.30 -2.80
N ASP A 50 -1.41 19.44 -3.49
CA ASP A 50 -0.39 19.99 -4.38
C ASP A 50 0.94 20.24 -3.65
N ALA A 51 0.88 20.79 -2.43
CA ALA A 51 2.07 21.10 -1.65
C ALA A 51 2.83 19.85 -1.14
N LEU A 52 2.14 18.71 -1.03
CA LEU A 52 2.72 17.41 -0.66
C LEU A 52 3.04 16.53 -1.88
N ASP A 53 2.72 17.01 -3.09
CA ASP A 53 2.77 16.25 -4.33
C ASP A 53 1.96 14.93 -4.23
N MET A 54 0.71 15.07 -3.77
CA MET A 54 -0.26 13.99 -3.54
C MET A 54 -1.62 14.32 -4.15
N PRO A 55 -2.49 13.32 -4.37
CA PRO A 55 -3.84 13.55 -4.86
C PRO A 55 -4.78 13.95 -3.72
N PRO A 56 -5.82 14.77 -3.99
CA PRO A 56 -6.82 15.16 -2.99
C PRO A 56 -7.85 14.05 -2.73
N VAL A 57 -7.39 12.91 -2.23
CA VAL A 57 -8.20 11.77 -1.78
C VAL A 57 -7.51 11.13 -0.58
N MET A 58 -8.25 10.38 0.25
CA MET A 58 -7.63 9.61 1.32
C MET A 58 -6.65 8.58 0.76
N THR A 59 -5.45 8.58 1.32
CA THR A 59 -4.35 7.68 0.95
C THR A 59 -3.92 6.81 2.14
N PHE A 60 -3.10 5.80 1.88
CA PHE A 60 -2.52 4.96 2.93
C PHE A 60 -1.69 5.78 3.93
N ALA A 61 -1.05 6.87 3.48
CA ALA A 61 -0.34 7.78 4.36
C ALA A 61 -1.28 8.43 5.38
N ASP A 62 -2.47 8.83 4.94
CA ASP A 62 -3.47 9.45 5.82
C ASP A 62 -3.99 8.49 6.87
N VAL A 63 -4.30 7.24 6.50
CA VAL A 63 -4.93 6.29 7.43
C VAL A 63 -3.95 5.52 8.31
N VAL A 64 -2.69 5.39 7.88
CA VAL A 64 -1.67 4.59 8.59
C VAL A 64 -0.50 5.45 9.07
N LEU A 65 0.18 6.17 8.17
CA LEU A 65 1.45 6.81 8.51
C LEU A 65 1.29 8.07 9.37
N TRP A 66 0.18 8.79 9.23
CA TRP A 66 -0.07 10.08 9.88
C TRP A 66 -1.21 10.06 10.90
N ASN A 67 -1.96 8.95 11.03
CA ASN A 67 -3.12 8.82 11.91
C ASN A 67 -2.83 8.15 13.26
N TRP A 68 -1.68 8.47 13.86
CA TRP A 68 -1.31 7.93 15.17
C TRP A 68 -0.78 9.01 16.10
N GLU A 69 -0.79 8.72 17.38
CA GLU A 69 -0.12 9.50 18.42
C GLU A 69 0.60 8.57 19.40
N LEU A 70 1.56 9.13 20.15
CA LEU A 70 2.24 8.39 21.21
C LEU A 70 1.31 8.19 22.40
N ILE A 71 1.32 6.99 22.98
CA ILE A 71 0.61 6.69 24.23
C ILE A 71 1.35 7.38 25.39
N ARG A 72 2.69 7.29 25.39
CA ARG A 72 3.61 7.88 26.35
C ARG A 72 4.57 8.79 25.56
N PRO A 73 4.30 10.12 25.50
CA PRO A 73 5.03 11.07 24.66
C PRO A 73 6.52 11.22 24.99
N ASP A 74 6.92 10.83 26.20
CA ASP A 74 8.27 10.83 26.72
C ASP A 74 9.06 9.55 26.38
N GLU A 75 8.40 8.51 25.86
CA GLU A 75 9.03 7.27 25.40
C GLU A 75 9.26 7.24 23.88
N PRO A 76 10.23 6.45 23.40
CA PRO A 76 10.47 6.28 21.97
C PRO A 76 9.26 5.71 21.21
N LEU A 77 9.24 5.98 19.90
CA LEU A 77 8.32 5.36 18.97
C LEU A 77 8.50 3.83 18.97
N SER A 78 7.42 3.11 19.27
CA SER A 78 7.36 1.65 19.18
C SER A 78 5.93 1.20 18.96
N VAL A 79 5.73 -0.05 18.52
CA VAL A 79 4.39 -0.65 18.33
C VAL A 79 3.56 -0.56 19.61
N GLY A 80 4.17 -0.80 20.77
CA GLY A 80 3.50 -0.72 22.08
C GLY A 80 3.36 0.70 22.64
N ASN A 81 3.81 1.72 21.90
CA ASN A 81 3.72 3.12 22.31
C ASN A 81 2.98 4.00 21.28
N ILE A 82 2.27 3.41 20.32
CA ILE A 82 1.42 4.17 19.39
C ILE A 82 -0.04 3.75 19.52
N ARG A 83 -0.95 4.69 19.29
CA ARG A 83 -2.38 4.41 19.14
C ARG A 83 -2.96 5.18 17.97
N TYR A 84 -3.93 4.57 17.30
CA TYR A 84 -4.68 5.17 16.22
C TYR A 84 -5.92 5.87 16.77
N VAL A 85 -6.11 7.15 16.45
CA VAL A 85 -7.15 7.99 17.08
C VAL A 85 -8.36 8.19 16.17
N ASN A 86 -8.14 8.63 14.93
CA ASN A 86 -9.23 8.98 14.03
C ASN A 86 -9.72 7.74 13.30
N LEU A 87 -11.02 7.48 13.40
CA LEU A 87 -11.73 6.38 12.75
C LEU A 87 -12.90 6.96 11.95
N LEU A 88 -13.25 6.34 10.82
CA LEU A 88 -14.44 6.70 10.05
C LEU A 88 -15.66 5.88 10.49
N SER A 89 -15.47 4.60 10.72
CA SER A 89 -16.54 3.66 11.10
C SER A 89 -16.82 3.66 12.61
N GLY A 90 -15.85 4.10 13.41
CA GLY A 90 -15.88 3.95 14.87
C GLY A 90 -15.73 2.50 15.36
N ASN A 91 -15.50 1.54 14.46
CA ASN A 91 -15.35 0.13 14.80
C ASN A 91 -13.90 -0.17 15.25
N GLU A 92 -13.74 -0.98 16.29
CA GLU A 92 -12.40 -1.33 16.79
C GLU A 92 -11.60 -2.18 15.80
N THR A 93 -12.28 -2.90 14.89
CA THR A 93 -11.66 -3.57 13.74
C THR A 93 -10.92 -2.59 12.83
N GLU A 94 -11.43 -1.37 12.66
CA GLU A 94 -10.76 -0.31 11.89
C GLU A 94 -9.45 0.09 12.57
N ARG A 95 -9.51 0.31 13.89
CA ARG A 95 -8.33 0.66 14.70
C ARG A 95 -7.29 -0.44 14.68
N ALA A 96 -7.71 -1.69 14.87
CA ALA A 96 -6.84 -2.87 14.83
C ALA A 96 -6.18 -3.02 13.45
N PHE A 97 -6.92 -2.79 12.37
CA PHE A 97 -6.36 -2.85 11.02
C PHE A 97 -5.31 -1.76 10.77
N TYR A 98 -5.54 -0.54 11.27
CA TYR A 98 -4.54 0.52 11.19
C TYR A 98 -3.31 0.21 12.05
N ALA A 99 -3.49 -0.30 13.28
CA ALA A 99 -2.40 -0.71 14.16
C ALA A 99 -1.52 -1.80 13.52
N LEU A 100 -2.15 -2.85 12.98
CA LEU A 100 -1.47 -3.91 12.25
C LEU A 100 -0.66 -3.35 11.06
N SER A 101 -1.27 -2.44 10.29
CA SER A 101 -0.61 -1.79 9.15
C SER A 101 0.57 -0.91 9.59
N GLY A 102 0.44 -0.20 10.71
CA GLY A 102 1.51 0.62 11.30
C GLY A 102 2.68 -0.23 11.81
N GLU A 103 2.39 -1.38 12.42
CA GLU A 103 3.43 -2.34 12.84
C GLU A 103 4.24 -2.87 11.66
N ILE A 104 3.57 -3.19 10.54
CA ILE A 104 4.23 -3.58 9.28
C ILE A 104 5.15 -2.46 8.77
N GLU A 105 4.68 -1.21 8.76
CA GLU A 105 5.47 -0.07 8.28
C GLU A 105 6.67 0.24 9.19
N LEU A 106 6.49 0.16 10.52
CA LEU A 106 7.59 0.31 11.50
C LEU A 106 8.65 -0.76 11.31
N LYS A 107 8.23 -2.02 11.14
CA LYS A 107 9.14 -3.13 10.85
C LYS A 107 9.87 -2.94 9.52
N GLY A 108 9.24 -2.24 8.58
CA GLY A 108 9.84 -1.86 7.30
C GLY A 108 11.04 -0.93 7.40
N VAL A 109 11.27 -0.24 8.54
CA VAL A 109 12.48 0.55 8.76
C VAL A 109 13.74 -0.30 8.67
N GLU A 110 13.72 -1.54 9.18
CA GLU A 110 14.86 -2.47 9.07
C GLU A 110 15.15 -2.86 7.61
N MET A 111 14.10 -2.97 6.78
CA MET A 111 14.25 -3.20 5.35
C MET A 111 14.94 -2.01 4.68
N LEU A 112 14.52 -0.78 5.00
CA LEU A 112 15.14 0.44 4.47
C LEU A 112 16.62 0.55 4.88
N GLN A 113 16.95 0.24 6.13
CA GLN A 113 18.34 0.23 6.61
C GLN A 113 19.20 -0.79 5.84
N THR A 114 18.65 -1.96 5.51
CA THR A 114 19.33 -2.97 4.69
C THR A 114 19.58 -2.45 3.27
N ILE A 115 18.56 -1.82 2.66
CA ILE A 115 18.65 -1.23 1.32
C ILE A 115 19.73 -0.15 1.30
N GLU A 116 19.68 0.80 2.23
CA GLU A 116 20.66 1.88 2.33
C GLU A 116 22.07 1.34 2.56
N SER A 117 22.23 0.36 3.45
CA SER A 117 23.53 -0.26 3.70
C SER A 117 24.15 -0.88 2.44
N PHE A 118 23.34 -1.43 1.53
CA PHE A 118 23.80 -1.91 0.23
C PHE A 118 24.14 -0.75 -0.72
N MET A 119 23.25 0.24 -0.79
CA MET A 119 23.39 1.38 -1.70
C MET A 119 24.65 2.20 -1.42
N THR A 120 25.04 2.33 -0.15
CA THR A 120 26.24 3.07 0.27
C THR A 120 27.54 2.26 0.26
N LEU A 121 27.54 0.99 -0.17
CA LEU A 121 28.78 0.22 -0.24
C LEU A 121 29.81 0.88 -1.18
N PRO A 122 31.09 0.93 -0.81
CA PRO A 122 32.13 1.49 -1.69
C PRO A 122 32.38 0.60 -2.93
N SER A 123 32.18 -0.71 -2.77
CA SER A 123 32.43 -1.74 -3.78
C SER A 123 31.42 -2.87 -3.61
N THR A 124 31.15 -3.60 -4.69
CA THR A 124 30.31 -4.82 -4.69
C THR A 124 31.07 -6.05 -5.15
N ALA A 125 32.41 -5.96 -5.24
CA ALA A 125 33.26 -6.99 -5.84
C ALA A 125 34.27 -7.61 -4.85
N ASP A 126 34.66 -6.89 -3.80
CA ASP A 126 35.63 -7.39 -2.84
C ASP A 126 34.98 -8.33 -1.80
N VAL A 127 35.81 -9.17 -1.19
CA VAL A 127 35.36 -10.22 -0.26
C VAL A 127 34.60 -9.64 0.95
N ALA A 128 35.01 -8.47 1.46
CA ALA A 128 34.36 -7.83 2.59
C ALA A 128 32.95 -7.32 2.24
N ALA A 129 32.80 -6.73 1.05
CA ALA A 129 31.52 -6.32 0.50
C ALA A 129 30.61 -7.53 0.28
N ILE A 130 31.10 -8.60 -0.34
CA ILE A 130 30.31 -9.82 -0.58
C ILE A 130 29.83 -10.42 0.75
N ASN A 131 30.69 -10.52 1.77
CA ASN A 131 30.29 -11.01 3.09
C ASN A 131 29.23 -10.11 3.75
N SER A 132 29.36 -8.78 3.59
CA SER A 132 28.39 -7.82 4.13
C SER A 132 27.04 -7.91 3.41
N ILE A 133 27.03 -8.06 2.09
CA ILE A 133 25.82 -8.27 1.28
C ILE A 133 25.12 -9.56 1.69
N SER A 134 25.88 -10.65 1.85
CA SER A 134 25.35 -11.94 2.30
C SER A 134 24.61 -11.79 3.64
N ARG A 135 25.28 -11.21 4.65
CA ARG A 135 24.70 -10.95 5.97
C ARG A 135 23.45 -10.07 5.89
N ASN A 136 23.49 -9.00 5.08
CA ASN A 136 22.36 -8.10 4.92
C ASN A 136 21.16 -8.81 4.27
N LEU A 137 21.38 -9.67 3.27
CA LEU A 137 20.33 -10.48 2.66
C LEU A 137 19.73 -11.49 3.65
N SER A 138 20.57 -12.11 4.49
CA SER A 138 20.08 -12.98 5.57
C SER A 138 19.25 -12.22 6.61
N ASN A 139 19.67 -11.02 7.00
CA ASN A 139 18.90 -10.15 7.89
C ASN A 139 17.57 -9.75 7.25
N LEU A 140 17.59 -9.35 5.98
CA LEU A 140 16.39 -9.00 5.23
C LEU A 140 15.39 -10.16 5.17
N LYS A 141 15.87 -11.38 4.94
CA LYS A 141 15.04 -12.59 4.99
C LYS A 141 14.34 -12.70 6.36
N THR A 142 15.08 -12.51 7.46
CA THR A 142 14.53 -12.56 8.82
C THR A 142 13.46 -11.48 9.03
N THR A 143 13.74 -10.23 8.65
CA THR A 143 12.76 -9.13 8.73
C THR A 143 11.49 -9.44 7.92
N ILE A 144 11.61 -10.05 6.73
CA ILE A 144 10.44 -10.44 5.91
C ILE A 144 9.66 -11.59 6.53
N ASP A 145 10.32 -12.56 7.17
CA ASP A 145 9.63 -13.63 7.89
C ASP A 145 8.88 -13.08 9.12
N GLU A 146 9.45 -12.13 9.85
CA GLU A 146 8.77 -11.44 10.95
C GLU A 146 7.56 -10.63 10.47
N LEU A 147 7.69 -9.91 9.35
CA LEU A 147 6.53 -9.30 8.68
C LEU A 147 5.47 -10.33 8.32
N THR A 148 5.88 -11.51 7.84
CA THR A 148 4.93 -12.59 7.52
C THR A 148 4.17 -13.04 8.78
N SER A 149 4.83 -13.13 9.93
CA SER A 149 4.19 -13.43 11.21
C SER A 149 3.20 -12.35 11.64
N ILE A 150 3.53 -11.06 11.47
CA ILE A 150 2.60 -9.95 11.72
C ILE A 150 1.37 -10.06 10.80
N PHE A 151 1.55 -10.33 9.50
CA PHE A 151 0.40 -10.56 8.61
C PHE A 151 -0.49 -11.72 9.10
N GLN A 152 0.10 -12.80 9.62
CA GLN A 152 -0.65 -13.96 10.11
C GLN A 152 -1.48 -13.66 11.36
N SER A 153 -1.04 -12.76 12.24
CA SER A 153 -1.78 -12.35 13.44
C SER A 153 -2.97 -11.42 13.14
N CYS A 154 -3.18 -11.03 11.88
CA CYS A 154 -4.32 -10.20 11.45
C CYS A 154 -5.67 -10.70 11.98
N ARG A 155 -5.87 -12.03 12.05
CA ARG A 155 -7.12 -12.64 12.54
C ARG A 155 -7.34 -12.50 14.04
N ASP A 156 -6.29 -12.17 14.80
CA ASP A 156 -6.37 -12.10 16.25
C ASP A 156 -7.12 -10.83 16.70
N SER A 157 -7.12 -9.79 15.86
CA SER A 157 -7.67 -8.46 16.21
C SER A 157 -8.55 -7.82 15.13
N VAL A 158 -8.48 -8.27 13.87
CA VAL A 158 -9.28 -7.72 12.77
C VAL A 158 -10.41 -8.71 12.42
N ASP A 159 -11.65 -8.39 12.78
CA ASP A 159 -12.80 -9.23 12.40
C ASP A 159 -13.08 -9.15 10.88
N PRO A 160 -13.14 -10.28 10.15
CA PRO A 160 -13.35 -10.25 8.70
C PRO A 160 -14.67 -9.63 8.25
N GLN A 161 -15.76 -9.85 9.00
CA GLN A 161 -17.08 -9.34 8.62
C GLN A 161 -17.14 -7.83 8.84
N ALA A 162 -16.72 -7.35 10.00
CA ALA A 162 -16.65 -5.93 10.34
C ALA A 162 -15.68 -5.16 9.44
N PHE A 163 -14.52 -5.75 9.12
CA PHE A 163 -13.57 -5.17 8.16
C PHE A 163 -14.26 -4.90 6.83
N TYR A 164 -14.95 -5.90 6.28
CA TYR A 164 -15.53 -5.79 4.94
C TYR A 164 -16.78 -4.91 4.89
N TRP A 165 -17.69 -5.06 5.86
CA TRP A 165 -19.00 -4.42 5.83
C TRP A 165 -19.06 -3.08 6.57
N HIS A 166 -18.32 -2.91 7.66
CA HIS A 166 -18.38 -1.71 8.49
C HIS A 166 -17.22 -0.75 8.22
N CYS A 167 -16.01 -1.25 7.96
CA CYS A 167 -14.82 -0.40 7.84
C CYS A 167 -14.56 -0.01 6.38
N ARG A 168 -14.42 -1.02 5.51
CA ARG A 168 -13.97 -0.85 4.13
C ARG A 168 -14.81 0.12 3.28
N PRO A 169 -16.15 0.23 3.43
CA PRO A 169 -16.94 1.17 2.64
C PRO A 169 -16.46 2.63 2.74
N TRP A 170 -16.01 3.05 3.93
CA TRP A 170 -15.53 4.40 4.21
C TRP A 170 -14.25 4.77 3.46
N TRP A 171 -13.47 3.77 3.08
CA TRP A 171 -12.22 3.96 2.35
C TRP A 171 -12.41 3.94 0.84
N ASN A 172 -13.62 3.70 0.32
CA ASN A 172 -13.81 3.77 -1.13
C ASN A 172 -13.60 5.22 -1.60
N GLY A 173 -12.76 5.39 -2.62
CA GLY A 173 -12.61 6.66 -3.32
C GLY A 173 -13.73 6.88 -4.34
N SER A 174 -13.58 7.92 -5.17
CA SER A 174 -14.54 8.20 -6.24
C SER A 174 -14.55 7.05 -7.25
N PRO A 175 -15.74 6.60 -7.67
CA PRO A 175 -15.86 5.56 -8.68
C PRO A 175 -15.40 6.04 -10.07
N PRO A 176 -15.02 5.12 -10.97
CA PRO A 176 -14.73 5.46 -12.36
C PRO A 176 -15.99 5.98 -13.08
N ALA A 177 -15.79 6.70 -14.19
CA ALA A 177 -16.90 7.17 -15.02
C ALA A 177 -17.77 6.00 -15.50
N GLY A 178 -19.09 6.15 -15.41
CA GLY A 178 -20.07 5.14 -15.81
C GLY A 178 -20.37 4.05 -14.77
N ALA A 179 -19.81 4.13 -13.57
CA ALA A 179 -20.24 3.29 -12.44
C ALA A 179 -21.64 3.68 -11.94
N SER A 180 -22.32 2.78 -11.20
CA SER A 180 -23.63 3.08 -10.59
C SER A 180 -23.55 4.10 -9.45
N LYS A 181 -22.38 4.22 -8.82
CA LYS A 181 -22.16 5.15 -7.71
C LYS A 181 -21.84 6.57 -8.22
N PRO A 182 -22.29 7.62 -7.50
CA PRO A 182 -22.01 9.00 -7.88
C PRO A 182 -20.52 9.33 -7.91
N GLN A 183 -20.08 10.06 -8.94
CA GLN A 183 -18.70 10.56 -9.03
C GLN A 183 -18.47 11.77 -8.13
N TRP A 184 -17.26 11.92 -7.59
CA TRP A 184 -16.95 13.02 -6.70
C TRP A 184 -16.54 14.26 -7.50
N VAL A 185 -17.20 15.39 -7.24
CA VAL A 185 -16.89 16.68 -7.87
C VAL A 185 -16.41 17.63 -6.80
N TYR A 186 -15.19 18.13 -6.95
CA TYR A 186 -14.56 19.03 -5.98
C TYR A 186 -14.85 20.47 -6.38
N GLU A 187 -15.72 21.14 -5.64
CA GLU A 187 -16.16 22.49 -5.99
C GLU A 187 -14.98 23.48 -5.98
N GLY A 188 -14.77 24.18 -7.11
CA GLY A 188 -13.70 25.16 -7.26
C GLY A 188 -12.31 24.56 -7.54
N VAL A 189 -12.22 23.24 -7.75
CA VAL A 189 -10.98 22.53 -8.10
C VAL A 189 -11.05 22.01 -9.53
N SER A 190 -9.98 22.20 -10.31
CA SER A 190 -9.89 21.67 -11.67
C SER A 190 -9.96 20.14 -11.67
N SER A 191 -10.71 19.58 -12.62
CA SER A 191 -10.81 18.13 -12.82
C SER A 191 -9.45 17.46 -13.13
N SER A 192 -8.48 18.21 -13.64
CA SER A 192 -7.11 17.74 -13.85
C SER A 192 -6.40 17.35 -12.55
N LYS A 193 -6.80 17.94 -11.41
CA LYS A 193 -6.23 17.63 -10.08
C LYS A 193 -6.92 16.45 -9.39
N THR A 194 -8.05 15.99 -9.92
CA THR A 194 -8.89 14.96 -9.28
C THR A 194 -8.98 13.69 -10.15
N GLN A 195 -7.93 13.42 -10.94
CA GLN A 195 -7.86 12.22 -11.79
C GLN A 195 -7.55 10.95 -10.99
N ASN A 196 -6.81 11.09 -9.88
CA ASN A 196 -6.36 9.99 -9.03
C ASN A 196 -7.14 9.99 -7.72
N VAL A 197 -8.36 9.48 -7.77
CA VAL A 197 -9.32 9.51 -6.65
C VAL A 197 -9.69 8.11 -6.16
N ALA A 198 -8.81 7.12 -6.35
CA ALA A 198 -8.98 5.80 -5.75
C ALA A 198 -8.66 5.85 -4.25
N GLY A 199 -9.32 4.98 -3.48
CA GLY A 199 -9.15 4.93 -2.02
C GLY A 199 -7.80 4.36 -1.57
N PRO A 200 -7.49 4.41 -0.27
CA PRO A 200 -6.26 3.87 0.29
C PRO A 200 -6.18 2.36 0.07
N SER A 201 -4.99 1.86 -0.20
CA SER A 201 -4.73 0.42 -0.26
C SER A 201 -3.28 0.11 0.15
N ALA A 202 -3.02 -1.13 0.57
CA ALA A 202 -1.66 -1.59 0.85
C ALA A 202 -0.70 -1.46 -0.35
N GLY A 203 -1.23 -1.36 -1.57
CA GLY A 203 -0.44 -1.05 -2.77
C GLY A 203 0.23 0.33 -2.73
N GLN A 204 -0.18 1.22 -1.83
CA GLN A 204 0.39 2.56 -1.63
C GLN A 204 1.49 2.59 -0.55
N SER A 205 1.83 1.45 0.08
CA SER A 205 2.97 1.34 0.99
C SER A 205 4.29 1.58 0.25
N SER A 206 4.99 2.66 0.59
CA SER A 206 6.26 2.99 -0.06
C SER A 206 7.36 2.00 0.30
N VAL A 207 7.36 1.46 1.53
CA VAL A 207 8.42 0.53 1.96
C VAL A 207 8.35 -0.80 1.22
N MET A 208 7.15 -1.30 0.93
CA MET A 208 6.98 -2.51 0.12
C MET A 208 7.43 -2.31 -1.34
N HIS A 209 7.29 -1.10 -1.88
CA HIS A 209 7.84 -0.77 -3.20
C HIS A 209 9.36 -0.66 -3.18
N ALA A 210 9.94 -0.10 -2.12
CA ALA A 210 11.38 -0.04 -1.96
C ALA A 210 11.99 -1.45 -1.91
N LEU A 211 11.35 -2.37 -1.18
CA LEU A 211 11.74 -3.78 -1.14
C LEU A 211 11.67 -4.43 -2.54
N ASP A 212 10.59 -4.19 -3.27
CA ASP A 212 10.42 -4.72 -4.63
C ASP A 212 11.49 -4.20 -5.59
N ILE A 213 11.81 -2.90 -5.54
CA ILE A 213 12.87 -2.31 -6.35
C ILE A 213 14.22 -2.92 -5.97
N PHE A 214 14.51 -3.00 -4.67
CA PHE A 214 15.77 -3.53 -4.17
C PHE A 214 16.02 -4.98 -4.61
N LEU A 215 15.02 -5.85 -4.45
CA LEU A 215 15.12 -7.25 -4.87
C LEU A 215 14.94 -7.42 -6.39
N ASP A 216 14.80 -6.34 -7.14
CA ASP A 216 14.59 -6.33 -8.59
C ASP A 216 13.38 -7.18 -8.99
N ILE A 217 12.20 -6.91 -8.41
CA ILE A 217 10.94 -7.57 -8.73
C ILE A 217 10.30 -6.92 -9.95
N ASP A 218 10.30 -7.62 -11.09
CA ASP A 218 9.78 -7.10 -12.35
C ASP A 218 8.27 -7.32 -12.50
N HIS A 219 7.50 -6.35 -12.01
CA HIS A 219 6.04 -6.32 -12.15
C HIS A 219 5.58 -5.96 -13.58
N LYS A 220 6.43 -5.29 -14.36
CA LYS A 220 6.14 -4.87 -15.75
C LYS A 220 6.35 -5.98 -16.76
N LEU A 221 7.01 -7.07 -16.37
CA LEU A 221 7.42 -8.15 -17.26
C LEU A 221 8.35 -7.63 -18.38
N ALA A 222 9.17 -6.63 -18.07
CA ALA A 222 10.15 -6.06 -18.99
C ALA A 222 11.33 -7.02 -19.25
N GLN A 223 11.59 -7.94 -18.32
CA GLN A 223 12.67 -8.91 -18.36
C GLN A 223 12.14 -10.31 -18.68
N LYS A 224 12.89 -11.05 -19.53
CA LYS A 224 12.58 -12.45 -19.83
C LYS A 224 13.05 -13.36 -18.68
N ARG A 225 12.16 -13.58 -17.70
CA ARG A 225 12.42 -14.42 -16.52
C ARG A 225 11.54 -15.66 -16.50
N GLN A 226 11.98 -16.69 -15.77
CA GLN A 226 11.29 -17.98 -15.64
C GLN A 226 10.61 -18.14 -14.27
N PRO A 227 9.40 -18.72 -14.18
CA PRO A 227 8.60 -19.26 -15.29
C PRO A 227 8.01 -18.14 -16.17
N ALA A 228 7.71 -18.45 -17.44
CA ALA A 228 7.06 -17.50 -18.34
C ALA A 228 5.73 -16.97 -17.74
N PRO A 229 5.41 -15.67 -17.94
CA PRO A 229 4.19 -15.08 -17.38
C PRO A 229 2.94 -15.65 -18.05
N SER A 230 1.92 -15.92 -17.25
CA SER A 230 0.59 -16.29 -17.73
C SER A 230 -0.11 -15.11 -18.42
N GLU A 231 -1.16 -15.38 -19.21
CA GLU A 231 -1.99 -14.30 -19.79
C GLU A 231 -2.61 -13.39 -18.72
N ALA A 232 -2.99 -13.95 -17.57
CA ALA A 232 -3.46 -13.17 -16.43
C ALA A 232 -2.36 -12.22 -15.90
N ASN A 233 -1.11 -12.68 -15.81
CA ASN A 233 0.01 -11.80 -15.42
C ASN A 233 0.22 -10.68 -16.45
N LYS A 234 0.19 -10.98 -17.75
CA LYS A 234 0.36 -9.98 -18.82
C LYS A 234 -0.72 -8.90 -18.77
N LYS A 235 -1.98 -9.31 -18.57
CA LYS A 235 -3.12 -8.38 -18.44
C LYS A 235 -2.94 -7.44 -17.26
N VAL A 236 -2.49 -7.94 -16.10
CA VAL A 236 -2.24 -7.10 -14.92
C VAL A 236 -1.04 -6.19 -15.15
N ALA A 237 0.06 -6.68 -15.72
CA ALA A 237 1.24 -5.88 -16.02
C ALA A 237 0.91 -4.68 -16.92
N ALA A 238 0.05 -4.87 -17.93
CA ALA A 238 -0.40 -3.80 -18.83
C ALA A 238 -1.14 -2.65 -18.12
N THR A 239 -1.66 -2.86 -16.91
CA THR A 239 -2.34 -1.82 -16.12
C THR A 239 -1.38 -0.85 -15.42
N ASN A 240 -0.09 -1.17 -15.36
CA ASN A 240 0.93 -0.43 -14.60
C ASN A 240 0.49 -0.10 -13.16
N PHE A 241 -0.15 -1.08 -12.51
CA PHE A 241 -0.78 -0.87 -11.20
C PHE A 241 0.21 -0.31 -10.17
N MET A 242 1.41 -0.90 -10.07
CA MET A 242 2.40 -0.49 -9.07
C MET A 242 2.84 0.97 -9.31
N GLU A 243 3.14 1.35 -10.54
CA GLU A 243 3.50 2.74 -10.87
C GLU A 243 2.35 3.71 -10.57
N ARG A 244 1.11 3.33 -10.86
CA ARG A 244 -0.07 4.15 -10.54
C ARG A 244 -0.24 4.33 -9.03
N MET A 245 0.06 3.33 -8.21
CA MET A 245 -0.01 3.47 -6.75
C MET A 245 1.02 4.45 -6.18
N ARG A 246 2.17 4.64 -6.85
CA ARG A 246 3.16 5.65 -6.43
C ARG A 246 2.65 7.08 -6.52
N LEU A 247 1.63 7.33 -7.35
CA LEU A 247 0.97 8.65 -7.43
C LEU A 247 0.23 9.01 -6.14
N TYR A 248 -0.10 8.03 -5.30
CA TYR A 248 -0.79 8.23 -4.01
C TYR A 248 0.18 8.28 -2.83
N MET A 249 1.49 8.14 -3.07
CA MET A 249 2.51 8.21 -2.02
C MET A 249 2.96 9.66 -1.81
N PRO A 250 3.43 10.02 -0.60
CA PRO A 250 4.06 11.31 -0.35
C PRO A 250 5.18 11.60 -1.35
N GLY A 251 5.31 12.86 -1.80
CA GLY A 251 6.29 13.29 -2.81
C GLY A 251 7.71 12.78 -2.54
N PHE A 252 8.24 13.03 -1.34
CA PHE A 252 9.59 12.57 -0.94
C PHE A 252 9.74 11.04 -0.94
N HIS A 253 8.67 10.29 -0.64
CA HIS A 253 8.73 8.83 -0.73
C HIS A 253 8.82 8.39 -2.19
N ARG A 254 8.05 9.03 -3.08
CA ARG A 254 8.11 8.75 -4.52
C ARG A 254 9.47 9.13 -5.11
N GLU A 255 10.07 10.24 -4.68
CA GLU A 255 11.44 10.63 -5.05
C GLU A 255 12.46 9.58 -4.62
N TYR A 256 12.37 9.08 -3.39
CA TYR A 256 13.23 7.99 -2.91
C TYR A 256 13.08 6.72 -3.77
N LEU A 257 11.85 6.31 -4.12
CA LEU A 257 11.62 5.17 -5.00
C LEU A 257 12.18 5.40 -6.43
N GLN A 258 12.15 6.64 -6.92
CA GLN A 258 12.77 6.99 -8.20
C GLN A 258 14.30 6.90 -8.11
N TYR A 259 14.90 7.43 -7.04
CA TYR A 259 16.33 7.30 -6.76
C TYR A 259 16.78 5.83 -6.73
N LEU A 260 16.07 4.98 -5.97
CA LEU A 260 16.35 3.55 -5.92
C LEU A 260 16.23 2.89 -7.30
N SER A 261 15.17 3.21 -8.06
CA SER A 261 14.93 2.62 -9.38
C SER A 261 15.96 3.06 -10.44
N ALA A 262 16.53 4.26 -10.29
CA ALA A 262 17.55 4.80 -11.18
C ALA A 262 18.98 4.35 -10.84
N SER A 263 19.14 3.67 -9.70
CA SER A 263 20.44 3.17 -9.27
C SER A 263 21.00 2.16 -10.29
N PRO A 264 22.26 2.32 -10.73
CA PRO A 264 22.91 1.32 -11.58
C PRO A 264 23.31 0.06 -10.79
N ARG A 265 23.14 0.05 -9.47
CA ARG A 265 23.52 -1.06 -8.58
C ARG A 265 22.31 -1.92 -8.27
N SER A 266 22.28 -3.13 -8.83
CA SER A 266 21.27 -4.15 -8.54
C SER A 266 21.84 -5.24 -7.65
N VAL A 267 21.22 -5.51 -6.49
CA VAL A 267 21.62 -6.62 -5.61
C VAL A 267 21.45 -7.97 -6.31
N ARG A 268 20.46 -8.08 -7.20
CA ARG A 268 20.21 -9.27 -8.02
C ARG A 268 21.35 -9.51 -9.00
N ASP A 269 21.85 -8.47 -9.66
CA ASP A 269 22.98 -8.58 -10.60
C ASP A 269 24.30 -8.88 -9.89
N VAL A 270 24.47 -8.39 -8.66
CA VAL A 270 25.60 -8.79 -7.81
C VAL A 270 25.48 -10.28 -7.45
N ALA A 271 24.31 -10.75 -7.03
CA ALA A 271 24.07 -12.15 -6.71
C ALA A 271 24.20 -13.10 -7.92
N LEU A 272 23.92 -12.62 -9.14
CA LEU A 272 24.20 -13.35 -10.37
C LEU A 272 25.70 -13.53 -10.63
N ARG A 273 26.50 -12.49 -10.36
CA ARG A 273 27.96 -12.51 -10.58
C ARG A 273 28.72 -13.30 -9.53
N HIS A 274 28.19 -13.39 -8.31
CA HIS A 274 28.86 -14.03 -7.17
C HIS A 274 28.04 -15.22 -6.66
N PRO A 275 28.43 -16.47 -6.99
CA PRO A 275 27.67 -17.67 -6.61
C PRO A 275 27.36 -17.80 -5.11
N SER A 276 28.24 -17.29 -4.24
CA SER A 276 28.03 -17.30 -2.78
C SER A 276 26.85 -16.44 -2.30
N LEU A 277 26.37 -15.51 -3.12
CA LEU A 277 25.22 -14.64 -2.82
C LEU A 277 23.90 -15.16 -3.38
N ARG A 278 23.93 -16.22 -4.20
CA ARG A 278 22.74 -16.79 -4.83
C ARG A 278 21.74 -17.31 -3.80
N GLU A 279 22.22 -18.08 -2.83
CA GLU A 279 21.36 -18.64 -1.78
C GLU A 279 20.78 -17.54 -0.87
N PRO A 280 21.56 -16.58 -0.32
CA PRO A 280 21.01 -15.50 0.50
C PRO A 280 19.98 -14.64 -0.24
N TYR A 281 20.24 -14.32 -1.52
CA TYR A 281 19.30 -13.57 -2.34
C TYR A 281 18.01 -14.37 -2.58
N ASN A 282 18.12 -15.64 -2.97
CA ASN A 282 16.96 -16.49 -3.20
C ASN A 282 16.17 -16.73 -1.90
N ALA A 283 16.82 -16.81 -0.75
CA ALA A 283 16.18 -16.94 0.55
C ALA A 283 15.32 -15.71 0.88
N ALA A 284 15.81 -14.50 0.62
CA ALA A 284 15.05 -13.26 0.78
C ALA A 284 13.86 -13.18 -0.21
N VAL A 285 14.07 -13.52 -1.49
CA VAL A 285 12.99 -13.58 -2.49
C VAL A 285 11.94 -14.64 -2.12
N ALA A 286 12.36 -15.80 -1.62
CA ALA A 286 11.46 -16.85 -1.16
C ALA A 286 10.64 -16.40 0.06
N ALA A 287 11.24 -15.67 0.99
CA ALA A 287 10.53 -15.06 2.12
C ALA A 287 9.45 -14.08 1.64
N LEU A 288 9.79 -13.19 0.69
CA LEU A 288 8.82 -12.25 0.12
C LEU A 288 7.68 -12.97 -0.60
N LYS A 289 7.97 -14.07 -1.31
CA LYS A 289 6.93 -14.90 -1.93
C LYS A 289 5.99 -15.50 -0.87
N ARG A 290 6.53 -16.03 0.24
CA ARG A 290 5.72 -16.56 1.36
C ARG A 290 4.83 -15.48 1.98
N LEU A 291 5.37 -14.28 2.21
CA LEU A 291 4.59 -13.13 2.66
C LEU A 291 3.41 -12.86 1.71
N ARG A 292 3.67 -12.85 0.40
CA ARG A 292 2.62 -12.64 -0.62
C ARG A 292 1.58 -13.76 -0.65
N ASP A 293 1.98 -15.01 -0.43
CA ASP A 293 1.03 -16.13 -0.29
C ASP A 293 0.10 -15.92 0.92
N VAL A 294 0.65 -15.50 2.07
CA VAL A 294 -0.13 -15.17 3.26
C VAL A 294 -1.07 -14.00 2.97
N HIS A 295 -0.60 -12.94 2.33
CA HIS A 295 -1.44 -11.80 1.96
C HIS A 295 -2.59 -12.20 1.03
N ILE A 296 -2.37 -13.08 0.04
CA ILE A 296 -3.43 -13.63 -0.80
C ILE A 296 -4.49 -14.36 0.05
N ARG A 297 -4.08 -15.16 1.05
CA ARG A 297 -5.02 -15.86 1.94
C ARG A 297 -5.84 -14.90 2.79
N ILE A 298 -5.22 -13.84 3.29
CA ILE A 298 -5.91 -12.77 4.04
C ILE A 298 -6.94 -12.10 3.14
N VAL A 299 -6.56 -11.58 1.98
CA VAL A 299 -7.51 -10.91 1.08
C VAL A 299 -8.62 -11.86 0.61
N THR A 300 -8.32 -13.14 0.41
CA THR A 300 -9.35 -14.13 0.11
C THR A 300 -10.40 -14.19 1.23
N LEU A 301 -9.98 -14.26 2.50
CA LEU A 301 -10.91 -14.31 3.63
C LEU A 301 -11.66 -13.00 3.86
N TYR A 302 -10.95 -11.87 3.84
CA TYR A 302 -11.46 -10.57 4.27
C TYR A 302 -12.20 -9.82 3.16
N VAL A 303 -11.97 -10.16 1.89
CA VAL A 303 -12.59 -9.47 0.76
C VAL A 303 -13.41 -10.44 -0.09
N VAL A 304 -12.79 -11.48 -0.64
CA VAL A 304 -13.46 -12.38 -1.59
C VAL A 304 -14.59 -13.15 -0.91
N THR A 305 -14.30 -13.84 0.20
CA THR A 305 -15.31 -14.61 0.94
C THR A 305 -16.41 -13.72 1.49
N GLN A 306 -16.09 -12.54 2.03
CA GLN A 306 -17.10 -11.63 2.56
C GLN A 306 -18.00 -11.04 1.46
N SER A 307 -17.46 -10.78 0.27
CA SER A 307 -18.24 -10.26 -0.86
C SER A 307 -19.37 -11.18 -1.32
N HIS A 308 -19.26 -12.48 -1.03
CA HIS A 308 -20.29 -13.48 -1.34
C HIS A 308 -21.27 -13.73 -0.20
N ARG A 309 -21.04 -13.14 0.98
CA ARG A 309 -21.95 -13.26 2.14
C ARG A 309 -23.05 -12.19 2.06
N ALA A 310 -24.15 -12.45 2.76
CA ALA A 310 -25.18 -11.43 2.96
C ALA A 310 -24.64 -10.31 3.87
N PRO A 311 -25.04 -9.05 3.63
CA PRO A 311 -24.72 -7.96 4.55
C PRO A 311 -25.30 -8.24 5.95
N PRO A 312 -24.60 -7.82 7.02
CA PRO A 312 -25.14 -7.83 8.38
C PRO A 312 -26.48 -7.07 8.49
N PRO A 313 -27.38 -7.43 9.43
CA PRO A 313 -28.71 -6.82 9.55
C PRO A 313 -28.70 -5.30 9.77
N ASP A 314 -27.65 -4.78 10.39
CA ASP A 314 -27.43 -3.36 10.68
C ASP A 314 -26.91 -2.56 9.46
N ILE A 315 -26.51 -3.24 8.38
CA ILE A 315 -26.06 -2.62 7.14
C ILE A 315 -27.20 -2.61 6.12
N GLN A 316 -27.83 -1.45 5.94
CA GLN A 316 -28.83 -1.23 4.90
C GLN A 316 -28.15 -0.90 3.55
N MET A 317 -27.77 -1.94 2.79
CA MET A 317 -27.29 -1.75 1.42
C MET A 317 -28.45 -1.77 0.41
N ARG A 318 -28.61 -0.68 -0.35
CA ARG A 318 -29.58 -0.59 -1.46
C ARG A 318 -29.08 -1.27 -2.75
N GLU A 319 -27.77 -1.37 -2.96
CA GLU A 319 -27.19 -2.02 -4.13
C GLU A 319 -26.01 -2.92 -3.76
N ARG A 320 -26.06 -4.18 -4.21
CA ARG A 320 -24.87 -5.03 -4.29
C ARG A 320 -24.11 -4.63 -5.54
N ASP A 321 -22.82 -4.33 -5.40
CA ASP A 321 -21.93 -4.29 -6.56
C ASP A 321 -21.74 -5.76 -7.01
N GLY A 322 -22.70 -6.25 -7.81
CA GLY A 322 -22.73 -7.60 -8.34
C GLY A 322 -21.58 -7.78 -9.31
N GLY A 323 -20.43 -8.22 -8.81
CA GLY A 323 -19.23 -8.32 -9.63
C GLY A 323 -18.01 -8.89 -8.91
N VAL A 324 -16.90 -8.88 -9.64
CA VAL A 324 -15.59 -9.34 -9.18
C VAL A 324 -15.16 -8.58 -7.93
N ALA A 325 -14.66 -9.28 -6.91
CA ALA A 325 -14.17 -8.69 -5.67
C ALA A 325 -12.99 -7.73 -5.94
N ARG A 326 -13.30 -6.43 -5.98
CA ARG A 326 -12.30 -5.37 -6.15
C ARG A 326 -11.73 -4.93 -4.81
N GLY A 327 -10.46 -4.54 -4.78
CA GLY A 327 -9.89 -3.79 -3.66
C GLY A 327 -10.39 -2.34 -3.63
N THR A 328 -10.15 -1.61 -2.54
CA THR A 328 -10.41 -0.15 -2.44
C THR A 328 -9.63 0.67 -3.48
N GLY A 329 -8.50 0.15 -3.96
CA GLY A 329 -7.76 0.66 -5.12
C GLY A 329 -8.38 0.32 -6.49
N GLY A 330 -9.60 -0.22 -6.54
CA GLY A 330 -10.42 -0.39 -7.76
C GLY A 330 -10.12 -1.61 -8.65
N ASN A 331 -9.11 -2.41 -8.34
CA ASN A 331 -8.70 -3.57 -9.16
C ASN A 331 -9.22 -4.89 -8.59
N GLU A 332 -9.40 -5.91 -9.44
CA GLU A 332 -9.65 -7.27 -8.99
C GLU A 332 -8.51 -7.75 -8.09
N ALA A 333 -8.82 -7.98 -6.82
CA ALA A 333 -7.79 -8.17 -5.82
C ALA A 333 -7.02 -9.49 -6.02
N SER A 334 -7.71 -10.56 -6.42
CA SER A 334 -7.13 -11.90 -6.59
C SER A 334 -6.06 -11.94 -7.69
N ASN A 335 -6.35 -11.40 -8.87
CA ASN A 335 -5.43 -11.42 -10.02
C ASN A 335 -4.22 -10.52 -9.78
N LEU A 336 -4.44 -9.35 -9.16
CA LEU A 336 -3.36 -8.44 -8.82
C LEU A 336 -2.36 -9.06 -7.83
N LEU A 337 -2.85 -9.67 -6.75
CA LEU A 337 -1.98 -10.27 -5.74
C LEU A 337 -1.25 -11.51 -6.26
N LYS A 338 -1.92 -12.34 -7.07
CA LYS A 338 -1.26 -13.47 -7.76
C LYS A 338 -0.16 -12.98 -8.69
N HIS A 339 -0.40 -11.91 -9.46
CA HIS A 339 0.63 -11.30 -10.31
C HIS A 339 1.85 -10.86 -9.50
N GLY A 340 1.65 -10.16 -8.38
CA GLY A 340 2.75 -9.77 -7.50
C GLY A 340 3.54 -10.99 -6.99
N ARG A 341 2.88 -12.01 -6.46
CA ARG A 341 3.53 -13.25 -6.03
C ARG A 341 4.33 -13.92 -7.15
N ASP A 342 3.73 -14.03 -8.33
CA ASP A 342 4.36 -14.69 -9.47
C ASP A 342 5.56 -13.89 -9.99
N ALA A 343 5.48 -12.55 -9.96
CA ALA A 343 6.61 -11.67 -10.28
C ALA A 343 7.77 -11.85 -9.29
N THR A 344 7.48 -12.01 -8.00
CA THR A 344 8.49 -12.37 -6.99
C THR A 344 9.14 -13.71 -7.30
N ASN A 345 8.33 -14.72 -7.61
CA ASN A 345 8.85 -16.05 -7.92
C ASN A 345 9.78 -16.03 -9.15
N ARG A 346 9.47 -15.20 -10.15
CA ARG A 346 10.32 -14.98 -11.32
C ARG A 346 11.64 -14.27 -11.02
N ALA A 347 11.77 -13.58 -9.88
CA ALA A 347 13.02 -12.91 -9.52
C ALA A 347 14.12 -13.87 -9.05
N MET A 348 13.75 -15.08 -8.58
CA MET A 348 14.69 -16.10 -8.14
C MET A 348 15.75 -16.39 -9.20
N LEU A 349 16.99 -16.53 -8.74
CA LEU A 349 18.12 -16.97 -9.55
C LEU A 349 18.06 -18.48 -9.69
N ARG A 350 18.18 -18.97 -10.92
CA ARG A 350 18.26 -20.39 -11.24
C ARG A 350 19.71 -20.72 -11.60
N ASP A 351 20.07 -21.98 -11.40
CA ASP A 351 21.36 -22.51 -11.84
C ASP A 351 21.48 -22.58 -13.36
#